data_AF-A0A920B7H8-F1
#
_entry.id   AF-A0A920B7H8-F1
#
_cell.length_a   1.000
_cell.length_b   1.000
_cell.length_c   1.000
_cell.angle_alpha   90.00
_cell.angle_beta   90.00
_cell.angle_gamma   90.00
#
_symmetry.space_group_name_H-M   'P 1'
#
loop_
_entity.id
_entity.type
_entity.pdbx_description
1 polymer ?
#
loop_
_entity_poly.entity_id
_entity_poly.type
_entity_poly.pdbx_seq_one_letter_code
_entity_poly.pdbx_strand_id
1 'polypeptide(L)'
;MGTKNLRKNLNKLISNGMSAQTPIAAIQWGTYYKQKTVMGNLKNICSKIKENNIKSPSIIIIGDVCKYRTNLKWFEKKPLFGKKIVVTRARKNSSSLVEKIYENGGEAIEIPTIEIKSIKNKKNNIILEKSEQYDWLVFTSVNGVEEFFEQYLELKKDLRCLGNASIAAIGSETARSILKKGLKVDLVPKKFIAESLIQEFKDRKIKNKKILVPRASNAKNFNRGFK
;
A
#
# COMPACT_ATOMS: atom_id res chain seq x y z
N MET A 1 -11.23 -5.54 31.53
CA MET A 1 -11.70 -6.88 31.97
C MET A 1 -10.56 -7.82 32.38
N GLY A 2 -9.38 -7.83 31.73
CA GLY A 2 -8.28 -8.74 32.11
C GLY A 2 -7.47 -8.39 33.37
N THR A 3 -7.13 -7.11 33.62
CA THR A 3 -6.21 -6.74 34.73
C THR A 3 -6.90 -6.35 36.04
N LYS A 4 -8.07 -5.69 35.99
CA LYS A 4 -8.76 -5.11 37.17
C LYS A 4 -9.16 -6.16 38.23
N ASN A 5 -9.61 -7.33 37.79
CA ASN A 5 -10.00 -8.45 38.68
C ASN A 5 -8.94 -9.56 38.71
N LEU A 6 -7.77 -9.35 38.10
CA LEU A 6 -6.79 -10.40 37.88
C LEU A 6 -6.36 -11.06 39.19
N ARG A 7 -5.95 -10.26 40.19
CA ARG A 7 -5.51 -10.79 41.49
C ARG A 7 -6.57 -11.69 42.14
N LYS A 8 -7.84 -11.28 42.13
CA LYS A 8 -8.95 -12.09 42.67
C LYS A 8 -9.11 -13.41 41.93
N ASN A 9 -9.03 -13.38 40.60
CA ASN A 9 -9.16 -14.59 39.78
C ASN A 9 -7.97 -15.54 39.97
N LEU A 10 -6.74 -15.01 40.04
CA LEU A 10 -5.54 -15.82 40.28
C LEU A 10 -5.58 -16.49 41.66
N ASN A 11 -6.02 -15.77 42.70
CA ASN A 11 -6.19 -16.36 44.03
C ASN A 11 -7.19 -17.52 44.03
N LYS A 12 -8.30 -17.39 43.29
CA LYS A 12 -9.27 -18.49 43.13
C LYS A 12 -8.69 -19.69 42.39
N LEU A 13 -7.88 -19.47 41.36
CA LEU A 13 -7.22 -20.58 40.66
C LEU A 13 -6.28 -21.35 41.60
N ILE A 14 -5.50 -20.63 42.41
CA ILE A 14 -4.60 -21.24 43.39
C ILE A 14 -5.39 -22.01 44.47
N SER A 15 -6.46 -21.42 45.01
CA SER A 15 -7.27 -22.07 46.04
C SER A 15 -8.00 -23.33 45.55
N ASN A 16 -8.20 -23.46 44.23
CA ASN A 16 -8.81 -24.63 43.60
C ASN A 16 -7.77 -25.62 43.03
N GLY A 17 -6.51 -25.55 43.49
CA GLY A 17 -5.50 -26.58 43.23
C GLY A 17 -4.48 -26.25 42.13
N MET A 18 -4.54 -25.06 41.49
CA MET A 18 -3.51 -24.66 40.53
C MET A 18 -2.23 -24.21 41.25
N SER A 19 -1.06 -24.74 40.84
CA SER A 19 0.20 -24.37 41.47
C SER A 19 0.49 -22.86 41.35
N ALA A 20 0.93 -22.22 42.43
CA ALA A 20 1.34 -20.80 42.42
C ALA A 20 2.54 -20.53 41.48
N GLN A 21 3.28 -21.57 41.11
CA GLN A 21 4.38 -21.52 40.14
C GLN A 21 3.91 -21.65 38.69
N THR A 22 2.62 -21.88 38.44
CA THR A 22 2.07 -22.02 37.08
C THR A 22 2.44 -20.78 36.26
N PRO A 23 3.08 -20.96 35.09
CA PRO A 23 3.49 -19.86 34.24
C PRO A 23 2.31 -19.02 33.76
N ILE A 24 2.55 -17.72 33.59
CA ILE A 24 1.54 -16.78 33.11
C ILE A 24 2.21 -15.64 32.33
N ALA A 25 1.55 -15.18 31.28
CA ALA A 25 1.97 -14.08 30.44
C ALA A 25 0.88 -13.00 30.40
N ALA A 26 1.29 -11.74 30.42
CA ALA A 26 0.44 -10.60 30.14
C ALA A 26 0.94 -9.89 28.89
N ILE A 27 0.11 -9.84 27.84
CA ILE A 27 0.43 -9.27 26.54
C ILE A 27 -0.46 -8.06 26.30
N GLN A 28 0.11 -6.87 26.30
CA GLN A 28 -0.56 -5.62 25.97
C GLN A 28 -0.37 -5.29 24.50
N TRP A 29 -1.43 -4.83 23.82
CA TRP A 29 -1.39 -4.46 22.40
C TRP A 29 -0.77 -5.58 21.54
N GLY A 30 -1.30 -6.80 21.68
CA GLY A 30 -0.85 -7.95 20.91
C GLY A 30 -0.81 -7.65 19.40
N THR A 31 0.25 -8.08 18.73
CA THR A 31 0.52 -7.86 17.30
C THR A 31 0.49 -6.40 16.85
N TYR A 32 0.77 -5.47 17.77
CA TYR A 32 0.82 -4.03 17.49
C TYR A 32 2.22 -3.48 17.76
N TYR A 33 2.65 -2.43 17.06
CA TYR A 33 4.03 -1.92 17.13
C TYR A 33 4.52 -1.58 18.55
N LYS A 34 3.58 -1.26 19.46
CA LYS A 34 3.83 -0.94 20.88
C LYS A 34 3.52 -2.11 21.82
N GLN A 35 3.54 -3.35 21.31
CA GLN A 35 3.29 -4.54 22.11
C GLN A 35 4.23 -4.56 23.32
N LYS A 36 3.68 -4.88 24.49
CA LYS A 36 4.48 -5.16 25.68
C LYS A 36 4.07 -6.50 26.24
N THR A 37 5.04 -7.37 26.49
CA THR A 37 4.78 -8.67 27.09
C THR A 37 5.58 -8.85 28.36
N VAL A 38 4.91 -9.28 29.42
CA VAL A 38 5.51 -9.57 30.73
C VAL A 38 5.25 -11.02 31.09
N MET A 39 6.30 -11.70 31.56
CA MET A 39 6.24 -13.10 31.99
C MET A 39 6.38 -13.23 33.50
N GLY A 40 5.65 -14.16 34.09
CA GLY A 40 5.73 -14.49 35.51
C GLY A 40 5.09 -15.82 35.82
N ASN A 41 4.73 -15.98 37.08
CA ASN A 41 3.89 -17.05 37.60
C ASN A 41 2.69 -16.45 38.35
N LEU A 42 1.72 -17.28 38.76
CA LEU A 42 0.51 -16.79 39.44
C LEU A 42 0.85 -15.97 40.71
N LYS A 43 1.96 -16.27 41.38
CA LYS A 43 2.42 -15.55 42.58
C LYS A 43 2.89 -14.11 42.29
N ASN A 44 3.67 -13.90 41.22
CA ASN A 44 4.37 -12.62 40.99
C ASN A 44 3.86 -11.77 39.82
N ILE A 45 3.00 -12.31 38.95
CA ILE A 45 2.60 -11.58 37.73
C ILE A 45 1.96 -10.22 37.99
N CYS A 46 1.20 -10.07 39.08
CA CYS A 46 0.55 -8.80 39.40
C CYS A 46 1.56 -7.70 39.73
N SER A 47 2.68 -8.01 40.40
CA SER A 47 3.72 -7.01 40.67
C SER A 47 4.42 -6.64 39.36
N LYS A 48 4.79 -7.63 38.55
CA LYS A 48 5.45 -7.40 37.26
C LYS A 48 4.60 -6.59 36.28
N ILE A 49 3.28 -6.82 36.25
CA ILE A 49 2.32 -6.02 35.46
C ILE A 49 2.36 -4.56 35.90
N LYS A 50 2.40 -4.30 37.23
CA LYS A 50 2.46 -2.94 37.79
C LYS A 50 3.79 -2.27 37.46
N GLU A 51 4.91 -2.96 37.68
CA GLU A 51 6.27 -2.49 37.40
C GLU A 51 6.45 -2.11 35.91
N ASN A 52 5.90 -2.91 35.00
CA ASN A 52 6.01 -2.68 33.56
C ASN A 52 4.88 -1.82 32.98
N ASN A 53 4.00 -1.29 33.84
CA ASN A 53 2.87 -0.44 33.47
C ASN A 53 1.97 -1.06 32.38
N ILE A 54 1.69 -2.35 32.49
CA ILE A 54 0.81 -3.10 31.59
C ILE A 54 -0.64 -2.70 31.88
N LYS A 55 -1.29 -2.07 30.91
CA LYS A 55 -2.70 -1.62 30.99
C LYS A 55 -3.57 -2.33 29.96
N SER A 56 -4.90 -2.16 30.05
CA SER A 56 -5.80 -2.60 29.00
C SER A 56 -5.59 -1.78 27.70
N PRO A 57 -5.86 -2.35 26.51
CA PRO A 57 -6.24 -3.74 26.25
C PRO A 57 -5.05 -4.70 26.40
N SER A 58 -5.28 -5.82 27.08
CA SER A 58 -4.27 -6.84 27.35
C SER A 58 -4.89 -8.22 27.43
N ILE A 59 -4.16 -9.22 26.93
CA ILE A 59 -4.51 -10.65 27.01
C ILE A 59 -3.67 -11.28 28.13
N ILE A 60 -4.30 -12.16 28.91
CA ILE A 60 -3.64 -12.97 29.93
C ILE A 60 -3.66 -14.42 29.46
N ILE A 61 -2.49 -15.05 29.41
CA ILE A 61 -2.33 -16.46 29.06
C ILE A 61 -1.79 -17.18 30.28
N ILE A 62 -2.44 -18.26 30.70
CA ILE A 62 -2.07 -19.03 31.90
C ILE A 62 -1.73 -20.47 31.48
N GLY A 63 -0.66 -21.03 32.05
CA GLY A 63 -0.26 -22.41 31.85
C GLY A 63 1.05 -22.57 31.08
N ASP A 64 1.45 -23.82 30.89
CA ASP A 64 2.75 -24.20 30.32
C ASP A 64 2.99 -23.69 28.90
N VAL A 65 1.94 -23.33 28.16
CA VAL A 65 2.05 -22.65 26.86
C VAL A 65 2.93 -21.40 26.93
N CYS A 66 2.97 -20.72 28.08
CA CYS A 66 3.81 -19.55 28.32
C CYS A 66 5.32 -19.85 28.21
N LYS A 67 5.75 -21.11 28.44
CA LYS A 67 7.16 -21.52 28.34
C LYS A 67 7.68 -21.43 26.90
N TYR A 68 6.82 -21.54 25.90
CA TYR A 68 7.19 -21.43 24.48
C TYR A 68 7.47 -19.99 24.01
N ARG A 69 7.36 -18.98 24.88
CA ARG A 69 7.58 -17.59 24.51
C ARG A 69 8.94 -17.35 23.87
N THR A 70 10.01 -18.01 24.33
CA THR A 70 11.35 -17.86 23.74
C THR A 70 11.34 -18.11 22.24
N ASN A 71 10.57 -19.10 21.80
CA ASN A 71 10.42 -19.47 20.39
C ASN A 71 9.35 -18.60 19.69
N LEU A 72 8.29 -18.21 20.39
CA LEU A 72 7.15 -17.46 19.84
C LEU A 72 7.30 -15.93 19.89
N LYS A 73 8.44 -15.39 20.32
CA LYS A 73 8.74 -13.93 20.34
C LYS A 73 9.09 -13.39 18.96
N TRP A 74 8.37 -13.78 17.90
CA TRP A 74 8.67 -13.39 16.52
C TRP A 74 8.26 -11.95 16.22
N PHE A 75 7.12 -11.48 16.74
CA PHE A 75 6.57 -10.17 16.40
C PHE A 75 7.49 -9.02 16.86
N GLU A 76 8.00 -9.09 18.09
CA GLU A 76 8.89 -8.08 18.69
C GLU A 76 10.29 -8.07 18.04
N LYS A 77 10.61 -9.05 17.18
CA LYS A 77 11.85 -9.13 16.40
C LYS A 77 11.69 -8.59 14.98
N LYS A 78 10.49 -8.18 14.57
CA LYS A 78 10.28 -7.67 13.21
C LYS A 78 11.03 -6.36 12.96
N PRO A 79 11.46 -6.08 11.71
CA PRO A 79 12.33 -4.95 11.40
C PRO A 79 11.80 -3.57 11.81
N LEU A 80 10.48 -3.37 11.79
CA LEU A 80 9.84 -2.09 12.10
C LEU A 80 9.16 -2.06 13.47
N PHE A 81 9.40 -3.07 14.32
CA PHE A 81 8.83 -3.09 15.66
C PHE A 81 9.18 -1.82 16.45
N GLY A 82 8.19 -1.22 17.12
CA GLY A 82 8.34 0.03 17.86
C GLY A 82 8.42 1.29 16.99
N LYS A 83 8.38 1.20 15.65
CA LYS A 83 8.44 2.36 14.75
C LYS A 83 7.04 2.82 14.35
N LYS A 84 6.85 4.14 14.36
CA LYS A 84 5.74 4.83 13.69
C LYS A 84 6.28 5.52 12.46
N ILE A 85 5.63 5.32 11.31
CA ILE A 85 6.09 5.81 10.03
C ILE A 85 4.97 6.63 9.40
N VAL A 86 5.26 7.88 9.05
CA VAL A 86 4.32 8.74 8.33
C VAL A 86 4.43 8.43 6.84
N VAL A 87 3.29 8.13 6.20
CA VAL A 87 3.19 7.88 4.77
C VAL A 87 2.47 9.05 4.11
N THR A 88 3.18 9.79 3.26
CA THR A 88 2.69 11.04 2.65
C THR A 88 2.18 10.91 1.21
N ARG A 89 2.27 9.72 0.62
CA ARG A 89 1.81 9.47 -0.76
C ARG A 89 0.28 9.42 -0.84
N ALA A 90 -0.25 9.72 -2.03
CA ALA A 90 -1.68 9.63 -2.33
C ALA A 90 -2.26 8.24 -2.00
N ARG A 91 -3.47 8.21 -1.41
CA ARG A 91 -4.12 6.98 -0.88
C ARG A 91 -4.15 5.80 -1.85
N LYS A 92 -4.46 6.03 -3.13
CA LYS A 92 -4.51 4.96 -4.16
C LYS A 92 -3.17 4.23 -4.34
N ASN A 93 -2.05 4.82 -3.92
CA ASN A 93 -0.70 4.25 -4.03
C ASN A 93 -0.05 3.91 -2.68
N SER A 94 -0.69 4.20 -1.54
CA SER A 94 -0.11 3.99 -0.20
C SER A 94 -0.47 2.64 0.42
N SER A 95 -1.57 1.99 0.02
CA SER A 95 -2.06 0.77 0.67
C SER A 95 -0.99 -0.33 0.76
N SER A 96 -0.28 -0.62 -0.33
CA SER A 96 0.76 -1.66 -0.33
C SER A 96 1.98 -1.34 0.55
N LEU A 97 2.33 -0.05 0.69
CA LEU A 97 3.42 0.36 1.58
C LEU A 97 2.97 0.30 3.05
N VAL A 98 1.75 0.75 3.31
CA VAL A 98 1.10 0.72 4.62
C VAL A 98 0.97 -0.71 5.13
N GLU A 99 0.47 -1.63 4.30
CA GLU A 99 0.39 -3.06 4.58
C GLU A 99 1.78 -3.62 4.94
N LYS A 100 2.79 -3.35 4.11
CA LYS A 100 4.17 -3.78 4.39
C LYS A 100 4.72 -3.23 5.70
N ILE A 101 4.36 -2.00 6.09
CA ILE A 101 4.78 -1.44 7.38
C ILE A 101 4.16 -2.25 8.53
N TYR A 102 2.86 -2.52 8.48
CA TYR A 102 2.16 -3.32 9.48
C TYR A 102 2.68 -4.77 9.53
N GLU A 103 2.85 -5.41 8.38
CA GLU A 103 3.42 -6.75 8.26
C GLU A 103 4.82 -6.84 8.87
N ASN A 104 5.60 -5.76 8.82
CA ASN A 104 6.93 -5.68 9.43
C ASN A 104 6.91 -5.13 10.86
N GLY A 105 5.75 -5.09 11.51
CA GLY A 105 5.58 -4.79 12.94
C GLY A 105 5.57 -3.30 13.28
N GLY A 106 5.52 -2.42 12.28
CA GLY A 106 5.43 -0.97 12.47
C GLY A 106 3.98 -0.47 12.48
N GLU A 107 3.83 0.82 12.77
CA GLU A 107 2.58 1.57 12.60
C GLU A 107 2.71 2.52 11.42
N ALA A 108 1.77 2.47 10.48
CA ALA A 108 1.68 3.48 9.44
C ALA A 108 0.68 4.59 9.85
N ILE A 109 1.08 5.84 9.67
CA ILE A 109 0.18 7.00 9.80
C ILE A 109 0.07 7.63 8.41
N GLU A 110 -1.07 7.46 7.78
CA GLU A 110 -1.32 8.03 6.46
C GLU A 110 -1.68 9.50 6.58
N ILE A 111 -0.83 10.37 6.01
CA ILE A 111 -1.08 11.81 5.87
C ILE A 111 -0.85 12.18 4.39
N PRO A 112 -1.77 11.82 3.49
CA PRO A 112 -1.62 12.12 2.06
C PRO A 112 -1.53 13.63 1.85
N THR A 113 -0.44 14.10 1.25
CA THR A 113 -0.26 15.53 0.94
C THR A 113 -0.68 15.88 -0.49
N ILE A 114 -1.00 14.87 -1.29
CA ILE A 114 -1.40 15.01 -2.70
C ILE A 114 -2.64 14.16 -2.94
N GLU A 115 -3.64 14.75 -3.59
CA GLU A 115 -4.84 14.08 -4.05
C GLU A 115 -4.88 14.10 -5.58
N ILE A 116 -5.20 12.96 -6.20
CA ILE A 116 -5.41 12.86 -7.65
C ILE A 116 -6.91 12.95 -7.88
N LYS A 117 -7.36 14.00 -8.57
CA LYS A 117 -8.75 14.20 -8.96
C LYS A 117 -8.90 14.05 -10.46
N SER A 118 -9.97 13.36 -10.85
CA SER A 118 -10.41 13.29 -12.24
C SER A 118 -10.74 14.68 -12.77
N ILE A 119 -10.27 14.99 -13.98
CA ILE A 119 -10.60 16.24 -14.68
C ILE A 119 -11.54 15.89 -15.83
N LYS A 120 -12.84 15.99 -15.59
CA LYS A 120 -13.90 15.78 -16.59
C LYS A 120 -14.35 17.13 -17.11
N ASN A 121 -14.13 17.38 -18.39
CA ASN A 121 -14.60 18.59 -19.05
C ASN A 121 -14.95 18.33 -20.51
N LYS A 122 -15.73 19.22 -21.13
CA LYS A 122 -16.19 19.06 -22.52
C LYS A 122 -15.03 18.85 -23.51
N LYS A 123 -13.90 19.53 -23.30
CA LYS A 123 -12.72 19.42 -24.17
C LYS A 123 -12.11 18.01 -24.11
N ASN A 124 -11.95 17.45 -22.92
CA ASN A 124 -11.44 16.10 -22.72
C ASN A 124 -12.39 15.07 -23.32
N ASN A 125 -13.71 15.23 -23.14
CA ASN A 125 -14.69 14.33 -23.73
C ASN A 125 -14.60 14.30 -25.26
N ILE A 126 -14.50 15.47 -25.91
CA ILE A 126 -14.34 15.54 -27.38
C ILE A 126 -13.05 14.85 -27.84
N ILE A 127 -11.96 14.96 -27.07
CA ILE A 127 -10.70 14.28 -27.37
C ILE A 127 -10.86 12.77 -27.21
N LEU A 128 -11.49 12.33 -26.13
CA LEU A 128 -11.74 10.91 -25.85
C LEU A 128 -12.65 10.28 -26.91
N GLU A 129 -13.71 10.97 -27.32
CA GLU A 129 -14.61 10.54 -28.39
C GLU A 129 -13.90 10.31 -29.72
N LYS A 130 -12.83 11.08 -29.97
CA LYS A 130 -11.98 11.01 -31.16
C LYS A 130 -10.70 10.20 -30.95
N SER A 131 -10.62 9.38 -29.88
CA SER A 131 -9.41 8.60 -29.58
C SER A 131 -9.00 7.65 -30.71
N GLU A 132 -9.98 7.18 -31.49
CA GLU A 132 -9.81 6.34 -32.68
C GLU A 132 -9.02 7.03 -33.82
N GLN A 133 -8.85 8.35 -33.78
CA GLN A 133 -8.12 9.11 -34.80
C GLN A 133 -6.63 9.25 -34.52
N TYR A 134 -6.17 8.80 -33.34
CA TYR A 134 -4.76 8.89 -32.97
C TYR A 134 -4.01 7.64 -33.41
N ASP A 135 -2.82 7.84 -33.95
CA ASP A 135 -1.91 6.76 -34.30
C ASP A 135 -1.17 6.21 -33.07
N TRP A 136 -1.02 7.03 -32.02
CA TRP A 136 -0.32 6.68 -30.80
C TRP A 136 -1.04 7.15 -29.54
N LEU A 137 -1.13 6.27 -28.55
CA LEU A 137 -1.47 6.59 -27.17
C LEU A 137 -0.23 6.47 -26.30
N VAL A 138 0.18 7.57 -25.65
CA VAL A 138 1.41 7.61 -24.87
C VAL A 138 1.10 7.89 -23.40
N PHE A 139 1.40 6.92 -22.55
CA PHE A 139 1.15 7.00 -21.11
C PHE A 139 2.45 7.16 -20.33
N THR A 140 2.46 8.15 -19.44
CA THR A 140 3.63 8.49 -18.60
C THR A 140 3.45 8.11 -17.13
N SER A 141 2.27 7.60 -16.76
CA SER A 141 2.00 7.14 -15.41
C SER A 141 0.81 6.19 -15.38
N VAL A 142 0.76 5.35 -14.35
CA VAL A 142 -0.40 4.49 -14.07
C VAL A 142 -1.68 5.32 -13.92
N ASN A 143 -1.62 6.49 -13.26
CA ASN A 143 -2.79 7.36 -13.10
C ASN A 143 -3.35 7.82 -14.45
N GLY A 144 -2.49 8.16 -15.42
CA GLY A 144 -2.94 8.57 -16.75
C GLY A 144 -3.62 7.42 -17.52
N VAL A 145 -3.16 6.18 -17.30
CA VAL A 145 -3.80 4.97 -17.86
C VAL A 145 -5.19 4.80 -17.24
N GLU A 146 -5.26 4.70 -15.90
CA GLU A 146 -6.52 4.46 -15.21
C GLU A 146 -7.56 5.55 -15.54
N GLU A 147 -7.17 6.83 -15.48
CA GLU A 147 -8.06 7.96 -15.74
C GLU A 147 -8.57 8.00 -17.19
N PHE A 148 -7.68 7.73 -18.17
CA PHE A 148 -8.08 7.69 -19.58
C PHE A 148 -9.11 6.58 -19.83
N PHE A 149 -8.83 5.36 -19.37
CA PHE A 149 -9.71 4.22 -19.62
C PHE A 149 -11.01 4.32 -18.82
N GLU A 150 -10.98 4.84 -17.59
CA GLU A 150 -12.18 5.10 -16.80
C GLU A 150 -13.11 6.09 -17.52
N GLN A 151 -12.60 7.26 -17.93
CA GLN A 151 -13.42 8.24 -18.66
C GLN A 151 -13.87 7.73 -20.04
N TYR A 152 -13.01 6.99 -20.75
CA TYR A 152 -13.36 6.43 -22.07
C TYR A 152 -14.54 5.44 -21.97
N LEU A 153 -14.52 4.57 -20.96
CA LEU A 153 -15.60 3.61 -20.71
C LEU A 153 -16.87 4.30 -20.18
N GLU A 154 -16.75 5.37 -19.38
CA GLU A 154 -17.90 6.18 -18.95
C GLU A 154 -18.64 6.83 -20.13
N LEU A 155 -17.93 7.16 -21.22
CA LEU A 155 -18.52 7.61 -22.49
C LEU A 155 -19.16 6.47 -23.31
N LYS A 156 -19.29 5.28 -22.72
CA LYS A 156 -19.82 4.06 -23.35
C LYS A 156 -19.07 3.66 -24.63
N LYS A 157 -17.80 4.07 -24.77
CA LYS A 157 -16.94 3.64 -25.87
C LYS A 157 -16.36 2.26 -25.58
N ASP A 158 -16.09 1.52 -26.65
CA ASP A 158 -15.47 0.20 -26.59
C ASP A 158 -13.97 0.32 -26.85
N LEU A 159 -13.13 -0.39 -26.08
CA LEU A 159 -11.67 -0.36 -26.27
C LEU A 159 -11.25 -0.82 -27.67
N ARG A 160 -12.06 -1.67 -28.33
CA ARG A 160 -11.84 -2.10 -29.73
C ARG A 160 -11.88 -0.92 -30.70
N CYS A 161 -12.57 0.18 -30.36
CA CYS A 161 -12.61 1.40 -31.19
C CYS A 161 -11.28 2.15 -31.21
N LEU A 162 -10.34 1.87 -30.30
CA LEU A 162 -8.97 2.42 -30.40
C LEU A 162 -8.23 1.90 -31.65
N GLY A 163 -8.72 0.84 -32.27
CA GLY A 163 -8.31 0.39 -33.60
C GLY A 163 -6.81 0.06 -33.67
N ASN A 164 -6.12 0.67 -34.61
CA ASN A 164 -4.70 0.42 -34.91
C ASN A 164 -3.74 1.35 -34.15
N ALA A 165 -4.22 2.08 -33.13
CA ALA A 165 -3.37 2.96 -32.34
C ALA A 165 -2.29 2.13 -31.63
N SER A 166 -1.02 2.49 -31.85
CA SER A 166 0.09 1.93 -31.08
C SER A 166 0.13 2.55 -29.69
N ILE A 167 0.58 1.79 -28.70
CA ILE A 167 0.60 2.23 -27.30
C ILE A 167 2.03 2.26 -26.78
N ALA A 168 2.43 3.41 -26.22
CA ALA A 168 3.69 3.56 -25.53
C ALA A 168 3.48 3.79 -24.04
N ALA A 169 4.34 3.20 -23.21
CA ALA A 169 4.38 3.41 -21.78
C ALA A 169 5.78 3.82 -21.35
N ILE A 170 5.89 4.86 -20.52
CA ILE A 170 7.21 5.35 -20.07
C ILE A 170 7.96 4.34 -19.20
N GLY A 171 7.25 3.46 -18.49
CA GLY A 171 7.85 2.55 -17.52
C GLY A 171 7.04 1.27 -17.33
N SER A 172 7.69 0.26 -16.74
CA SER A 172 7.17 -1.10 -16.60
C SER A 172 5.82 -1.17 -15.87
N GLU A 173 5.64 -0.41 -14.79
CA GLU A 173 4.37 -0.38 -14.04
C GLU A 173 3.22 0.23 -14.87
N THR A 174 3.51 1.26 -15.66
CA THR A 174 2.52 1.82 -16.60
C THR A 174 2.16 0.79 -17.68
N ALA A 175 3.15 0.09 -18.22
CA ALA A 175 2.91 -0.97 -19.20
C ALA A 175 2.06 -2.12 -18.60
N ARG A 176 2.33 -2.48 -17.34
CA ARG A 176 1.56 -3.50 -16.62
C ARG A 176 0.12 -3.08 -16.37
N SER A 177 -0.15 -1.80 -16.05
CA SER A 177 -1.51 -1.27 -15.91
C SER A 177 -2.27 -1.34 -17.24
N ILE A 178 -1.62 -1.03 -18.37
CA ILE A 178 -2.22 -1.16 -19.71
C ILE A 178 -2.53 -2.63 -20.04
N LEU A 179 -1.61 -3.55 -19.75
CA LEU A 179 -1.83 -5.00 -19.93
C LEU A 179 -3.05 -5.51 -19.14
N LYS A 180 -3.29 -4.99 -17.93
CA LYS A 180 -4.50 -5.33 -17.14
C LYS A 180 -5.80 -4.88 -17.81
N LYS A 181 -5.76 -3.92 -18.74
CA LYS A 181 -6.90 -3.52 -19.58
C LYS A 181 -7.06 -4.38 -20.84
N GLY A 182 -6.21 -5.39 -21.01
CA GLY A 182 -6.23 -6.30 -22.16
C GLY A 182 -5.47 -5.81 -23.39
N LEU A 183 -4.67 -4.73 -23.26
CA LEU A 183 -3.94 -4.12 -24.37
C LEU A 183 -2.43 -4.37 -24.27
N LYS A 184 -1.79 -4.61 -25.41
CA LYS A 184 -0.32 -4.73 -25.49
C LYS A 184 0.33 -3.34 -25.59
N VAL A 185 1.56 -3.24 -25.12
CA VAL A 185 2.38 -2.03 -25.24
C VAL A 185 3.45 -2.27 -26.29
N ASP A 186 3.50 -1.39 -27.30
CA ASP A 186 4.41 -1.48 -28.46
C ASP A 186 5.77 -0.85 -28.19
N LEU A 187 5.83 0.07 -27.21
CA LEU A 187 7.06 0.77 -26.85
C LEU A 187 7.15 1.02 -25.34
N VAL A 188 8.23 0.51 -24.75
CA VAL A 188 8.71 0.90 -23.43
C VAL A 188 10.18 1.30 -23.58
N PRO A 189 10.59 2.52 -23.19
CA PRO A 189 11.96 2.97 -23.37
C PRO A 189 12.92 2.26 -22.41
N LYS A 190 14.21 2.19 -22.79
CA LYS A 190 15.26 1.61 -21.93
C LYS A 190 15.40 2.32 -20.58
N LYS A 191 15.22 3.65 -20.56
CA LYS A 191 15.18 4.46 -19.34
C LYS A 191 13.77 4.98 -19.13
N PHE A 192 13.26 4.89 -17.89
CA PHE A 192 11.89 5.28 -17.56
C PHE A 192 11.70 6.79 -17.39
N ILE A 193 12.12 7.56 -18.39
CA ILE A 193 12.05 9.02 -18.46
C ILE A 193 11.55 9.49 -19.83
N ALA A 194 10.97 10.68 -19.88
CA ALA A 194 10.30 11.23 -21.06
C ALA A 194 11.26 11.38 -22.25
N GLU A 195 12.47 11.83 -21.97
CA GLU A 195 13.53 12.07 -22.94
C GLU A 195 13.96 10.78 -23.63
N SER A 196 14.00 9.67 -22.90
CA SER A 196 14.31 8.36 -23.48
C SER A 196 13.21 7.88 -24.40
N LEU A 197 11.94 8.13 -24.04
CA LEU A 197 10.81 7.80 -24.90
C LEU A 197 10.88 8.60 -26.21
N ILE A 198 11.17 9.89 -26.14
CA ILE A 198 11.35 10.76 -27.31
C ILE A 198 12.47 10.25 -28.21
N GLN A 199 13.59 9.80 -27.63
CA GLN A 199 14.71 9.28 -28.42
C GLN A 199 14.32 8.01 -29.18
N GLU A 200 13.64 7.06 -28.53
CA GLU A 200 13.12 5.85 -29.18
C GLU A 200 12.08 6.15 -30.28
N PHE A 201 11.39 7.28 -30.16
CA PHE A 201 10.47 7.78 -31.17
C PHE A 201 11.18 8.37 -32.40
N LYS A 202 12.36 8.97 -32.26
CA LYS A 202 13.16 9.48 -33.40
C LYS A 202 13.58 8.36 -34.35
N ASP A 203 13.87 7.19 -33.79
CA ASP A 203 14.28 6.02 -34.56
C ASP A 203 13.08 5.35 -35.28
N ARG A 204 11.88 5.95 -35.19
CA ARG A 204 10.64 5.46 -35.79
C ARG A 204 10.04 6.48 -36.77
N LYS A 205 9.28 5.98 -37.74
CA LYS A 205 8.53 6.82 -38.70
C LYS A 205 7.28 7.44 -38.05
N ILE A 206 7.47 8.46 -37.22
CA ILE A 206 6.36 9.18 -36.55
C ILE A 206 5.99 10.52 -37.18
N LYS A 207 6.64 10.90 -38.28
CA LYS A 207 6.30 12.12 -39.01
C LYS A 207 4.83 12.09 -39.45
N ASN A 208 4.09 13.17 -39.20
CA ASN A 208 2.66 13.34 -39.48
C ASN A 208 1.71 12.39 -38.70
N LYS A 209 2.18 11.73 -37.64
CA LYS A 209 1.35 10.88 -36.78
C LYS A 209 0.68 11.70 -35.68
N LYS A 210 -0.58 11.41 -35.41
CA LYS A 210 -1.35 12.02 -34.30
C LYS A 210 -1.05 11.26 -33.01
N ILE A 211 -0.50 11.96 -32.02
CA ILE A 211 -0.12 11.37 -30.73
C ILE A 211 -0.98 11.97 -29.62
N LEU A 212 -1.67 11.13 -28.86
CA LEU A 212 -2.39 11.52 -27.66
C LEU A 212 -1.55 11.19 -26.42
N VAL A 213 -1.41 12.16 -25.51
CA VAL A 213 -0.65 11.99 -24.26
C VAL A 213 -1.56 12.31 -23.06
N PRO A 214 -2.28 11.33 -22.49
CA PRO A 214 -3.07 11.54 -21.27
C PRO A 214 -2.16 11.81 -20.07
N ARG A 215 -2.35 12.95 -19.40
CA ARG A 215 -1.46 13.44 -18.34
C ARG A 215 -2.16 14.38 -17.37
N ALA A 216 -1.56 14.55 -16.20
CA ALA A 216 -1.98 15.56 -15.23
C ALA A 216 -1.77 16.98 -15.77
N SER A 217 -2.61 17.93 -15.31
CA SER A 217 -2.54 19.35 -15.69
C SER A 217 -1.17 19.96 -15.41
N ASN A 218 -0.51 19.57 -14.32
CA ASN A 218 0.73 20.18 -13.83
C ASN A 218 2.00 19.42 -14.27
N ALA A 219 1.89 18.45 -15.19
CA ALA A 219 3.07 17.71 -15.63
C ALA A 219 4.05 18.64 -16.39
N LYS A 220 5.32 18.24 -16.53
CA LYS A 220 6.33 18.99 -17.31
C LYS A 220 6.05 18.88 -18.82
N ASN A 221 6.22 19.96 -19.58
CA ASN A 221 5.87 20.00 -21.00
C ASN A 221 6.63 18.94 -21.83
N PHE A 222 5.88 18.09 -22.52
CA PHE A 222 6.39 17.01 -23.39
C PHE A 222 6.77 17.52 -24.80
N ASN A 223 6.38 18.75 -25.15
CA ASN A 223 6.42 19.30 -26.52
C ASN A 223 7.81 19.72 -27.02
N ARG A 224 8.87 19.61 -26.22
CA ARG A 224 10.21 20.06 -26.64
C ARG A 224 10.97 19.05 -27.53
N GLY A 225 10.48 17.81 -27.67
CA GLY A 225 11.21 16.75 -28.37
C GLY A 225 10.51 16.09 -29.57
N PHE A 226 9.23 16.39 -29.81
CA PHE A 226 8.48 15.95 -31.00
C PHE A 226 8.38 17.14 -31.96
N LYS A 227 9.49 17.56 -32.55
CA LYS A 227 9.50 18.43 -33.74
C LYS A 227 9.79 17.58 -34.97
#